data_AF-A0A368NAN9-F1
#
_entry.id   AF-A0A368NAN9-F1
#
_cell.length_a   1.000
_cell.length_b   1.000
_cell.length_c   1.000
_cell.angle_alpha   90.00
_cell.angle_beta   90.00
_cell.angle_gamma   90.00
#
_symmetry.space_group_name_H-M   'P 1'
#
loop_
_entity.id
_entity.type
_entity.pdbx_description
1 polymer ?
#
loop_
_entity_poly.entity_id
_entity_poly.type
_entity_poly.pdbx_seq_one_letter_code
_entity_poly.pdbx_strand_id
1 'polypeptide(L)'
;MLVVFLVGSAGSLHRADTITAGTTLRAVVSGLFGLVLFQFTVGNGWGYAVEYHGTGGEWTDLPFLIPLVVAAVAGVAVTTQIESVGLGAWGAFWAFVVVAAVVALGVRIAAGYRGAGAR
;
A
#
# COMPACT_ATOMS: atom_id res chain seq x y z
N MET A 1 -8.41 -11.56 7.10
CA MET A 1 -8.93 -11.89 5.75
C MET A 1 -10.45 -11.89 5.70
N LEU A 2 -11.14 -12.70 6.51
CA LEU A 2 -12.61 -12.71 6.57
C LEU A 2 -13.21 -11.30 6.79
N VAL A 3 -12.67 -10.53 7.75
CA VAL A 3 -13.14 -9.16 8.04
C VAL A 3 -13.07 -8.25 6.81
N VAL A 4 -11.97 -8.30 6.06
CA VAL A 4 -11.78 -7.46 4.85
C VAL A 4 -12.80 -7.84 3.77
N PHE A 5 -12.98 -9.14 3.54
CA PHE A 5 -13.99 -9.64 2.62
C PHE A 5 -15.40 -9.19 3.02
N LEU A 6 -15.74 -9.30 4.31
CA LEU A 6 -17.05 -8.89 4.83
C LEU A 6 -17.27 -7.39 4.72
N VAL A 7 -16.27 -6.56 5.04
CA VAL A 7 -16.36 -5.10 4.89
C VAL A 7 -16.56 -4.69 3.44
N GLY A 8 -15.80 -5.28 2.50
CA GLY A 8 -15.95 -5.00 1.07
C GLY A 8 -17.30 -5.45 0.51
N SER A 9 -17.81 -6.59 0.98
CA SER A 9 -19.13 -7.09 0.59
C SER A 9 -20.26 -6.26 1.19
N ALA A 10 -20.20 -5.98 2.49
CA ALA A 10 -21.19 -5.19 3.21
C ALA A 10 -21.25 -3.75 2.68
N GLY A 11 -20.11 -3.12 2.40
CA GLY A 11 -20.06 -1.79 1.80
C GLY A 11 -20.62 -1.74 0.36
N SER A 12 -20.56 -2.83 -0.38
CA SER A 12 -21.22 -2.94 -1.68
C SER A 12 -22.73 -3.13 -1.55
N LEU A 13 -23.19 -3.94 -0.60
CA LEU A 13 -24.62 -4.15 -0.34
C LEU A 13 -25.29 -2.92 0.25
N HIS A 14 -24.63 -2.21 1.14
CA HIS A 14 -25.16 -1.00 1.77
C HIS A 14 -25.46 0.12 0.76
N ARG A 15 -24.77 0.12 -0.38
CA ARG A 15 -24.97 1.07 -1.49
C ARG A 15 -25.95 0.55 -2.55
N ALA A 16 -26.55 -0.62 -2.36
CA ALA A 16 -27.52 -1.18 -3.28
C ALA A 16 -28.94 -0.82 -2.84
N ASP A 17 -29.74 -0.25 -3.75
CA ASP A 17 -31.14 0.11 -3.48
C ASP A 17 -32.05 -1.11 -3.30
N THR A 18 -31.70 -2.25 -3.90
CA THR A 18 -32.48 -3.49 -3.80
C THR A 18 -31.56 -4.70 -3.82
N ILE A 19 -31.82 -5.66 -2.93
CA ILE A 19 -31.05 -6.91 -2.86
C ILE A 19 -31.61 -7.89 -3.91
N THR A 20 -30.81 -8.14 -4.94
CA THR A 20 -31.04 -9.11 -6.00
C THR A 20 -29.87 -10.09 -6.09
N ALA A 21 -30.01 -11.18 -6.86
CA ALA A 21 -28.90 -12.09 -7.12
C ALA A 21 -27.69 -11.37 -7.74
N GLY A 22 -27.93 -10.41 -8.64
CA GLY A 22 -26.88 -9.62 -9.28
C GLY A 22 -26.13 -8.72 -8.31
N THR A 23 -26.82 -8.04 -7.38
CA THR A 23 -26.17 -7.20 -6.37
C THR A 23 -25.39 -8.01 -5.36
N THR A 24 -25.88 -9.20 -5.00
CA THR A 24 -25.15 -10.13 -4.13
C THR A 24 -23.86 -10.62 -4.78
N LEU A 25 -23.89 -11.01 -6.07
CA LEU A 25 -22.69 -11.38 -6.81
C LEU A 25 -21.68 -10.22 -6.87
N ARG A 26 -22.16 -9.01 -7.17
CA ARG A 26 -21.31 -7.81 -7.19
C ARG A 26 -20.66 -7.55 -5.83
N ALA A 27 -21.40 -7.74 -4.75
CA ALA A 27 -20.89 -7.57 -3.40
C ALA A 27 -19.79 -8.59 -3.07
N VAL A 28 -20.00 -9.87 -3.39
CA VAL A 28 -18.98 -10.91 -3.20
C VAL A 28 -17.72 -10.58 -4.02
N VAL A 29 -17.86 -10.21 -5.29
CA VAL A 29 -16.73 -9.81 -6.14
C VAL A 29 -16.01 -8.60 -5.57
N SER A 30 -16.74 -7.58 -5.09
CA SER A 30 -16.16 -6.40 -4.43
C SER A 30 -15.38 -6.78 -3.16
N GLY A 31 -15.93 -7.68 -2.33
CA GLY A 31 -15.26 -8.21 -1.15
C GLY A 31 -13.98 -8.98 -1.47
N LEU A 32 -14.02 -9.86 -2.47
CA LEU A 32 -12.85 -10.61 -2.93
C LEU A 32 -11.80 -9.68 -3.53
N PHE A 33 -12.20 -8.70 -4.32
CA PHE A 33 -11.30 -7.72 -4.89
C PHE A 33 -10.59 -6.90 -3.80
N GLY A 34 -11.34 -6.38 -2.81
CA GLY A 34 -10.77 -5.69 -1.66
C GLY A 34 -9.82 -6.57 -0.86
N LEU A 35 -10.13 -7.86 -0.71
CA LEU A 35 -9.27 -8.84 -0.06
C LEU A 35 -7.94 -9.03 -0.81
N VAL A 36 -7.97 -9.16 -2.13
CA VAL A 36 -6.77 -9.29 -2.97
C VAL A 36 -5.89 -8.05 -2.84
N LEU A 37 -6.48 -6.86 -2.93
CA LEU A 37 -5.76 -5.60 -2.76
C LEU A 37 -5.13 -5.47 -1.38
N PHE A 38 -5.85 -5.87 -0.33
CA PHE A 38 -5.32 -5.86 1.03
C PHE A 38 -4.12 -6.80 1.18
N GLN A 39 -4.22 -8.02 0.67
CA GLN A 39 -3.11 -8.97 0.69
C GLN A 39 -1.90 -8.45 -0.07
N PHE A 40 -2.11 -7.85 -1.25
CA PHE A 40 -1.02 -7.26 -2.01
C PHE A 40 -0.36 -6.12 -1.23
N THR A 41 -1.16 -5.23 -0.62
CA THR A 41 -0.64 -4.08 0.13
C THR A 41 0.16 -4.52 1.36
N VAL A 42 -0.43 -5.37 2.21
CA VAL A 42 0.25 -5.87 3.42
C VAL A 42 1.44 -6.74 3.06
N GLY A 43 1.32 -7.57 2.02
CA GLY A 43 2.41 -8.41 1.53
C GLY A 43 3.61 -7.60 1.04
N ASN A 44 3.38 -6.55 0.25
CA ASN A 44 4.46 -5.66 -0.21
C ASN A 44 5.08 -4.88 0.94
N GLY A 45 4.27 -4.34 1.86
CA GLY A 45 4.79 -3.61 3.03
C GLY A 45 5.62 -4.51 3.96
N TRP A 46 5.15 -5.73 4.21
CA TRP A 46 5.88 -6.71 5.02
C TRP A 46 7.14 -7.21 4.31
N GLY A 47 7.05 -7.52 3.01
CA GLY A 47 8.20 -7.92 2.20
C GLY A 47 9.31 -6.86 2.22
N TYR A 48 8.94 -5.59 2.02
CA TYR A 48 9.84 -4.45 2.12
C TYR A 48 10.54 -4.37 3.50
N ALA A 49 9.77 -4.51 4.58
CA ALA A 49 10.31 -4.44 5.94
C ALA A 49 11.26 -5.59 6.28
N VAL A 50 10.88 -6.82 5.92
CA VAL A 50 11.71 -8.01 6.15
C VAL A 50 12.98 -7.96 5.31
N GLU A 51 12.90 -7.55 4.05
CA GLU A 51 14.07 -7.43 3.17
C GLU A 51 15.03 -6.36 3.69
N TYR A 52 14.52 -5.18 4.05
CA TYR A 52 15.35 -4.10 4.60
C TYR A 52 16.07 -4.53 5.88
N HIS A 53 15.34 -5.13 6.83
CA HIS A 53 15.94 -5.65 8.06
C HIS A 53 16.90 -6.81 7.80
N GLY A 54 16.58 -7.69 6.86
CA GLY A 54 17.46 -8.79 6.44
C GLY A 54 18.78 -8.33 5.85
N THR A 55 18.84 -7.11 5.30
CA THR A 55 20.08 -6.47 4.84
C THR A 55 20.84 -5.71 5.94
N GLY A 56 20.42 -5.84 7.20
CA GLY A 56 21.06 -5.20 8.36
C GLY A 56 20.59 -3.78 8.66
N GLY A 57 19.49 -3.33 8.03
CA GLY A 57 18.89 -2.03 8.32
C GLY A 57 17.96 -2.06 9.54
N GLU A 58 17.75 -0.91 10.18
CA GLU A 58 16.83 -0.75 11.31
C GLU A 58 15.47 -0.18 10.87
N TRP A 59 14.40 -0.50 11.59
CA TRP A 59 13.05 0.01 11.29
C TRP A 59 12.87 1.50 11.58
N THR A 60 13.87 2.12 12.20
CA THR A 60 13.95 3.56 12.45
C THR A 60 14.73 4.31 11.39
N ASP A 61 15.34 3.59 10.44
CA ASP A 61 16.14 4.21 9.39
C ASP A 61 15.28 5.08 8.48
N LEU A 62 15.82 6.25 8.12
CA LEU A 62 15.15 7.16 7.18
C LEU A 62 14.82 6.48 5.84
N PRO A 63 15.74 5.74 5.18
CA PRO A 63 15.40 4.99 3.97
C PRO A 63 14.18 4.07 4.12
N PHE A 64 14.02 3.45 5.29
CA PHE A 64 12.87 2.60 5.58
C PHE A 64 11.58 3.41 5.81
N LEU A 65 11.66 4.52 6.53
CA LEU A 65 10.50 5.33 6.90
C LEU A 65 9.96 6.20 5.77
N ILE A 66 10.83 6.69 4.88
CA ILE A 66 10.46 7.65 3.82
C ILE A 66 9.28 7.14 2.95
N PRO A 67 9.29 5.91 2.41
CA PRO A 67 8.16 5.42 1.60
C PRO A 67 6.84 5.39 2.38
N LEU A 68 6.88 5.03 3.67
CA LEU A 68 5.69 4.96 4.52
C LEU A 68 5.12 6.34 4.82
N VAL A 69 5.99 7.30 5.16
CA VAL A 69 5.58 8.68 5.45
C VAL A 69 5.01 9.33 4.20
N VAL A 70 5.66 9.17 3.04
CA VAL A 70 5.17 9.73 1.78
C VAL A 70 3.83 9.11 1.38
N ALA A 71 3.67 7.79 1.55
CA ALA A 71 2.40 7.12 1.31
C ALA A 71 1.28 7.65 2.22
N ALA A 72 1.55 7.84 3.52
CA ALA A 72 0.58 8.38 4.47
C ALA A 72 0.16 9.81 4.10
N VAL A 73 1.13 10.68 3.80
CA VAL A 73 0.88 12.08 3.40
C VAL A 73 0.10 12.13 2.09
N ALA A 74 0.49 11.33 1.07
CA ALA A 74 -0.21 11.27 -0.20
C ALA A 74 -1.65 10.77 -0.03
N GLY A 75 -1.87 9.74 0.78
CA GLY A 75 -3.20 9.23 1.09
C GLY A 75 -4.10 10.27 1.73
N VAL A 76 -3.61 10.95 2.78
CA VAL A 76 -4.35 12.02 3.47
C VAL A 76 -4.64 13.18 2.51
N ALA A 77 -3.64 13.63 1.74
CA ALA A 77 -3.82 14.72 0.79
C ALA A 77 -4.89 14.40 -0.26
N VAL A 78 -4.86 13.20 -0.85
CA VAL A 78 -5.83 12.79 -1.86
C VAL A 78 -7.23 12.62 -1.25
N THR A 79 -7.34 12.01 -0.06
CA THR A 79 -8.63 11.88 0.62
C THR A 79 -9.24 13.24 0.97
N THR A 80 -8.44 14.20 1.42
CA THR A 80 -8.94 15.54 1.81
C THR A 80 -9.29 16.42 0.63
N GLN A 81 -8.62 16.27 -0.52
CA GLN A 81 -8.88 17.09 -1.70
C GLN A 81 -10.01 16.55 -2.59
N ILE A 82 -10.18 15.22 -2.64
CA ILE A 82 -11.13 14.55 -3.55
C ILE A 82 -12.31 13.96 -2.78
N GLU A 83 -12.30 14.03 -1.44
CA GLU A 83 -13.35 13.47 -0.56
C GLU A 83 -13.61 11.97 -0.80
N SER A 84 -12.58 11.25 -1.28
CA SER A 84 -12.66 9.83 -1.61
C SER A 84 -11.57 9.04 -0.89
N VAL A 85 -12.00 8.24 0.10
CA VAL A 85 -11.12 7.32 0.83
C VAL A 85 -10.51 6.27 -0.10
N GLY A 86 -11.27 5.81 -1.11
CA GLY A 86 -10.79 4.83 -2.07
C GLY A 86 -9.66 5.37 -2.94
N LEU A 87 -9.79 6.60 -3.45
CA LEU A 87 -8.72 7.24 -4.21
C LEU A 87 -7.53 7.59 -3.33
N GLY A 88 -7.75 7.95 -2.07
CA GLY A 88 -6.67 8.15 -1.10
C GLY A 88 -5.86 6.88 -0.85
N ALA A 89 -6.52 5.75 -0.59
CA ALA A 89 -5.86 4.47 -0.42
C ALA A 89 -5.07 4.05 -1.68
N TRP A 90 -5.65 4.26 -2.86
CA TRP A 90 -4.99 4.00 -4.15
C TRP A 90 -3.74 4.88 -4.35
N GLY A 91 -3.87 6.18 -4.05
CA GLY A 91 -2.76 7.13 -4.12
C GLY A 91 -1.64 6.80 -3.13
N ALA A 92 -1.98 6.47 -1.89
CA ALA A 92 -1.02 6.03 -0.87
C ALA A 92 -0.24 4.79 -1.32
N PHE A 93 -0.95 3.79 -1.87
CA PHE A 93 -0.34 2.56 -2.36
C PHE A 93 0.70 2.84 -3.47
N TRP A 94 0.34 3.62 -4.49
CA TRP A 94 1.30 3.92 -5.57
C TRP A 94 2.44 4.83 -5.12
N ALA A 95 2.17 5.79 -4.24
CA ALA A 95 3.21 6.62 -3.63
C ALA A 95 4.23 5.75 -2.87
N PHE A 96 3.77 4.77 -2.08
CA PHE A 96 4.64 3.81 -1.42
C PHE A 96 5.52 3.06 -2.44
N VAL A 97 4.90 2.41 -3.44
CA VAL A 97 5.61 1.57 -4.42
C VAL A 97 6.70 2.36 -5.16
N VAL A 98 6.36 3.56 -5.66
CA VAL A 98 7.29 4.39 -6.41
C VAL A 98 8.42 4.89 -5.53
N VAL A 99 8.11 5.39 -4.33
CA VAL A 99 9.13 5.95 -3.43
C VAL A 99 10.04 4.86 -2.88
N ALA A 100 9.51 3.69 -2.55
CA ALA A 100 10.31 2.55 -2.14
C ALA A 100 11.31 2.14 -3.23
N ALA A 101 10.85 2.10 -4.49
CA ALA A 101 11.73 1.81 -5.63
C ALA A 101 12.83 2.89 -5.80
N VAL A 102 12.48 4.18 -5.69
CA VAL A 102 13.43 5.29 -5.77
C VAL A 102 14.46 5.23 -4.64
N VAL A 103 14.01 5.01 -3.41
CA VAL A 103 14.91 4.90 -2.24
C VAL A 103 15.85 3.71 -2.39
N ALA A 104 15.35 2.55 -2.82
CA ALA A 104 16.19 1.36 -3.06
C ALA A 104 17.28 1.64 -4.10
N LEU A 105 16.93 2.30 -5.21
CA LEU A 105 17.89 2.73 -6.23
C LEU A 105 18.90 3.74 -5.66
N GLY A 106 18.44 4.72 -4.89
CA GLY A 106 19.30 5.73 -4.27
C GLY A 106 20.33 5.13 -3.31
N VAL A 107 19.89 4.21 -2.44
CA VAL A 107 20.79 3.50 -1.51
C VAL A 107 21.81 2.67 -2.26
N ARG A 108 21.40 1.94 -3.30
CA ARG A 108 22.31 1.13 -4.13
C ARG A 108 23.40 1.99 -4.78
N ILE A 109 23.01 3.14 -5.33
CA ILE A 109 23.94 4.09 -5.97
C ILE A 109 24.90 4.68 -4.94
N ALA A 110 24.39 5.16 -3.81
CA ALA A 110 25.20 5.77 -2.74
C ALA A 110 26.19 4.77 -2.11
N ALA A 111 25.79 3.51 -1.93
CA ALA A 111 26.69 2.46 -1.49
C ALA A 111 27.79 2.17 -2.52
N GLY A 112 27.45 2.16 -3.81
CA GLY A 112 28.42 2.02 -4.90
C GLY A 112 29.46 3.13 -4.93
N TYR A 113 29.06 4.39 -4.74
CA TYR A 113 29.99 5.53 -4.64
C TYR A 113 30.96 5.41 -3.44
N ARG A 114 30.46 4.97 -2.28
CA ARG A 114 31.32 4.76 -1.10
C ARG A 114 32.34 3.65 -1.32
N GLY A 115 31.98 2.57 -2.00
CA GLY A 115 32.91 1.50 -2.35
C GLY A 115 33.95 1.88 -3.41
N ALA A 116 33.63 2.83 -4.30
CA ALA A 116 34.54 3.33 -5.32
C ALA A 116 35.59 4.31 -4.78
N GLY A 117 35.26 5.09 -3.75
CA GLY A 117 36.19 6.03 -3.10
C GLY A 117 37.12 5.42 -2.05
N ALA A 118 36.92 4.14 -1.70
CA ALA A 118 37.75 3.40 -0.73
C ALA A 118 38.81 2.50 -1.38
N ARG A 119 39.05 2.66 -2.70
CA ARG A 119 40.13 1.98 -3.44
C ARG A 119 41.21 2.98 -3.84
#